data_AF-A0A1F6KRX2-F1
#
_entry.id   AF-A0A1F6KRX2-F1
#
_cell.length_a   1.000
_cell.length_b   1.000
_cell.length_c   1.000
_cell.angle_alpha   90.00
_cell.angle_beta   90.00
_cell.angle_gamma   90.00
#
_symmetry.space_group_name_H-M   'P 1'
#
loop_
_entity.id
_entity.type
_entity.pdbx_description
1 polymer ?
#
loop_
_entity_poly.entity_id
_entity_poly.type
_entity_poly.pdbx_seq_one_letter_code
_entity_poly.pdbx_strand_id
1 'polypeptide(L)'
;MGMEQETSYNLNPITELLRTGSVGELNIFFEKVVRNKLEKHPGSSLYSLLKSATSEIPLKVSIKIQQEALAAIRSEDKKTKLAGQNVFLFLTIKTILGTVDSVFTEEKDTEEDREDMLSSAITCVLTHASGIKKTNQISARVAGLAQIGIFSYLQKKYDFPLGFGGASFARKIEFLRRMEEIREKLEANELTNRELSIFVKEVSEETTISSSDLLRYVEHRLPLLLRTDATFEPLLVEESIDEAWKRERVREVVGTLTSREQKVIDLRFGFSRGGDEMTQEDVGKEIGCTRTNASRLEARIIRMLKHPSRSRKLTSLS
;
A
#
# COMPACT_ATOMS: atom_id res chain seq x y z
N MET A 1 62.50 21.09 -19.15
CA MET A 1 62.42 19.72 -18.60
C MET A 1 61.87 19.86 -17.20
N GLY A 2 60.61 19.62 -16.89
CA GLY A 2 59.65 18.70 -17.50
C GLY A 2 59.08 17.84 -16.38
N MET A 3 57.76 17.66 -16.40
CA MET A 3 56.93 16.77 -15.58
C MET A 3 56.15 17.43 -14.43
N GLU A 4 55.15 18.22 -14.82
CA GLU A 4 53.86 18.19 -14.14
C GLU A 4 53.35 16.76 -14.19
N GLN A 5 53.29 16.08 -13.04
CA GLN A 5 52.58 14.83 -12.93
C GLN A 5 51.08 15.15 -12.85
N GLU A 6 50.43 15.18 -14.02
CA GLU A 6 48.98 14.99 -14.11
C GLU A 6 48.65 13.63 -13.49
N THR A 7 48.24 13.65 -12.22
CA THR A 7 47.49 12.55 -11.62
C THR A 7 46.14 12.47 -12.33
N SER A 8 46.12 11.78 -13.47
CA SER A 8 44.90 11.33 -14.13
C SER A 8 44.25 10.32 -13.19
N TYR A 9 43.42 10.83 -12.27
CA TYR A 9 42.47 10.01 -11.55
C TYR A 9 41.59 9.36 -12.61
N ASN A 10 41.76 8.06 -12.79
CA ASN A 10 40.93 7.23 -13.65
C ASN A 10 39.52 7.18 -13.03
N LEU A 11 38.79 8.28 -13.17
CA LEU A 11 37.44 8.46 -12.68
C LEU A 11 36.58 7.42 -13.39
N ASN A 12 35.92 6.56 -12.61
CA ASN A 12 34.90 5.64 -13.13
C ASN A 12 34.01 6.44 -14.10
N PRO A 13 33.81 6.01 -15.37
CA PRO A 13 33.11 6.77 -16.41
C PRO A 13 31.76 7.35 -15.98
N ILE A 14 31.07 6.70 -15.04
CA ILE A 14 29.82 7.18 -14.47
C ILE A 14 29.97 8.45 -13.61
N THR A 15 31.14 8.66 -12.98
CA THR A 15 31.38 9.75 -12.03
C THR A 15 31.32 11.10 -12.72
N GLU A 16 31.90 11.18 -13.93
CA GLU A 16 31.83 12.38 -14.74
C GLU A 16 30.42 12.58 -15.32
N LEU A 17 29.78 11.51 -15.82
CA LEU A 17 28.40 11.56 -16.30
C LEU A 17 27.41 12.00 -15.21
N LEU A 18 27.61 11.62 -13.96
CA LEU A 18 26.78 12.06 -12.83
C LEU A 18 27.01 13.53 -12.45
N ARG A 19 28.14 14.12 -12.85
CA ARG A 19 28.51 15.50 -12.56
C ARG A 19 28.01 16.46 -13.65
N THR A 20 28.19 16.09 -14.91
CA THR A 20 28.01 16.98 -16.06
C THR A 20 27.05 16.45 -17.12
N GLY A 21 26.70 15.16 -17.08
CA GLY A 21 25.84 14.51 -18.06
C GLY A 21 24.36 14.84 -17.88
N SER A 22 23.64 14.79 -19.00
CA SER A 22 22.19 14.91 -19.08
C SER A 22 21.47 13.62 -18.66
N VAL A 23 20.17 13.75 -18.37
CA VAL A 23 19.29 12.59 -18.11
C VAL A 23 19.30 11.60 -19.29
N GLY A 24 19.38 12.09 -20.53
CA GLY A 24 19.43 11.22 -21.71
C GLY A 24 20.71 10.39 -21.80
N GLU A 25 21.87 11.01 -21.55
CA GLU A 25 23.17 10.33 -21.55
C GLU A 25 23.27 9.31 -20.43
N LEU A 26 22.78 9.64 -19.24
CA LEU A 26 22.70 8.71 -18.12
C LEU A 26 21.76 7.54 -18.40
N ASN A 27 20.62 7.78 -19.06
CA ASN A 27 19.73 6.69 -19.44
C ASN A 27 20.42 5.69 -20.38
N ILE A 28 21.12 6.19 -21.42
CA ILE A 28 21.88 5.35 -22.35
C ILE A 28 22.97 4.57 -21.61
N PHE A 29 23.67 5.23 -20.68
CA PHE A 29 24.70 4.58 -19.86
C PHE A 29 24.10 3.45 -19.02
N PHE A 30 23.01 3.69 -18.29
CA PHE A 30 22.38 2.68 -17.43
C PHE A 30 21.80 1.52 -18.24
N GLU A 31 21.18 1.77 -19.39
CA GLU A 31 20.73 0.71 -20.31
C GLU A 31 21.89 -0.19 -20.75
N LYS A 32 23.06 0.40 -21.05
CA LYS A 32 24.26 -0.36 -21.39
C LYS A 32 24.76 -1.20 -20.22
N VAL A 33 24.76 -0.65 -18.99
CA VAL A 33 25.14 -1.40 -17.78
C VAL A 33 24.23 -2.62 -17.60
N VAL A 34 22.91 -2.43 -17.64
CA VAL A 34 21.94 -3.53 -17.49
C VAL A 34 22.14 -4.59 -18.56
N ARG A 35 22.24 -4.18 -19.82
CA ARG A 35 22.44 -5.09 -20.95
C ARG A 35 23.71 -5.92 -20.78
N ASN A 36 24.82 -5.29 -20.43
CA ASN A 36 26.09 -5.98 -20.19
C ASN A 36 26.00 -6.99 -19.03
N LYS A 37 25.27 -6.67 -17.96
CA LYS A 37 25.08 -7.60 -16.83
C LYS A 37 24.19 -8.78 -17.24
N LEU A 38 23.12 -8.52 -17.98
CA LEU A 38 22.20 -9.54 -18.47
C LEU A 38 22.89 -10.51 -19.45
N GLU A 39 23.73 -9.99 -20.35
CA GLU A 39 24.52 -10.80 -21.30
C GLU A 39 25.52 -11.72 -20.59
N LYS A 40 26.14 -11.24 -19.51
CA LYS A 40 27.10 -12.01 -18.71
C LYS A 40 26.43 -13.06 -17.81
N HIS A 41 25.21 -12.79 -17.37
CA HIS A 41 24.46 -13.63 -16.44
C HIS A 41 23.02 -13.83 -16.95
N PRO A 42 22.84 -14.61 -18.03
CA PRO A 42 21.52 -14.88 -18.57
C PRO A 42 20.67 -15.64 -17.53
N GLY A 43 19.41 -15.25 -17.36
CA GLY A 43 18.51 -15.82 -16.36
C GLY A 43 18.70 -15.29 -14.94
N SER A 44 19.51 -14.25 -14.74
CA SER A 44 19.58 -13.54 -13.47
C SER A 44 18.21 -12.96 -13.09
N SER A 45 17.82 -13.16 -11.83
CA SER A 45 16.62 -12.56 -11.25
C SER A 45 16.70 -11.03 -11.31
N LEU A 46 15.56 -10.32 -11.33
CA LEU A 46 15.57 -8.85 -11.39
C LEU A 46 16.30 -8.24 -10.18
N TYR A 47 16.11 -8.81 -8.98
CA TYR A 47 16.86 -8.41 -7.79
C TYR A 47 18.37 -8.57 -7.98
N SER A 48 18.84 -9.74 -8.43
CA SER A 48 20.28 -10.01 -8.60
C SER A 48 20.89 -9.12 -9.70
N LEU A 49 20.17 -8.89 -10.78
CA LEU A 49 20.56 -8.02 -11.89
C LEU A 49 20.72 -6.58 -11.40
N LEU A 50 19.71 -6.03 -10.73
CA LEU A 50 19.75 -4.67 -10.20
C LEU A 50 20.83 -4.51 -9.13
N LYS A 51 20.94 -5.46 -8.19
CA LYS A 51 22.00 -5.47 -7.17
C LYS A 51 23.39 -5.43 -7.81
N SER A 52 23.63 -6.26 -8.82
CA SER A 52 24.90 -6.27 -9.56
C SER A 52 25.16 -4.95 -10.32
N ALA A 53 24.12 -4.35 -10.91
CA ALA A 53 24.23 -3.08 -11.63
C ALA A 53 24.53 -1.90 -10.69
N THR A 54 24.06 -1.94 -9.44
CA THR A 54 24.34 -0.87 -8.46
C THR A 54 25.78 -0.79 -7.98
N SER A 55 26.57 -1.84 -8.15
CA SER A 55 27.99 -1.85 -7.80
C SER A 55 28.80 -0.80 -8.57
N GLU A 56 28.33 -0.42 -9.76
CA GLU A 56 28.99 0.58 -10.60
C GLU A 56 28.62 2.02 -10.22
N ILE A 57 27.63 2.22 -9.34
CA ILE A 57 27.12 3.54 -8.96
C ILE A 57 27.83 4.06 -7.70
N PRO A 58 28.36 5.30 -7.71
CA PRO A 58 28.96 5.93 -6.54
C PRO A 58 28.01 5.98 -5.34
N LEU A 59 28.57 5.94 -4.13
CA LEU A 59 27.79 5.99 -2.88
C LEU A 59 27.04 7.33 -2.69
N LYS A 60 27.58 8.42 -3.22
CA LYS A 60 26.97 9.75 -3.17
C LYS A 60 26.63 10.22 -4.57
N VAL A 61 25.34 10.45 -4.80
CA VAL A 61 24.81 11.01 -6.04
C VAL A 61 24.47 12.47 -5.78
N SER A 62 24.79 13.35 -6.73
CA SER A 62 24.45 14.77 -6.65
C SER A 62 22.93 14.98 -6.56
N ILE A 63 22.50 15.89 -5.69
CA ILE A 63 21.09 16.29 -5.58
C ILE A 63 20.59 16.87 -6.91
N LYS A 64 21.48 17.56 -7.65
CA LYS A 64 21.16 18.18 -8.94
C LYS A 64 20.61 17.15 -9.93
N ILE A 65 21.32 16.03 -10.12
CA ILE A 65 20.93 15.04 -11.13
C ILE A 65 19.66 14.28 -10.73
N GLN A 66 19.44 14.06 -9.43
CA GLN A 66 18.18 13.49 -8.93
C GLN A 66 17.00 14.43 -9.20
N GLN A 67 17.19 15.74 -9.05
CA GLN A 67 16.16 16.74 -9.35
C GLN A 67 15.87 16.86 -10.86
N GLU A 68 16.90 16.73 -11.69
CA GLU A 68 16.75 16.71 -13.16
C GLU A 68 15.99 15.47 -13.62
N ALA A 69 16.30 14.28 -13.07
CA ALA A 69 15.53 13.07 -13.33
C ALA A 69 14.05 13.23 -12.92
N LEU A 70 13.78 13.82 -11.76
CA LEU A 70 12.42 14.14 -11.30
C LEU A 70 11.72 15.18 -12.19
N ALA A 71 12.45 16.13 -12.80
CA ALA A 71 11.88 17.05 -13.77
C ALA A 71 11.53 16.33 -15.09
N ALA A 72 12.42 15.45 -15.58
CA ALA A 72 12.17 14.64 -16.76
C ALA A 72 10.94 13.73 -16.61
N ILE A 73 10.70 13.15 -15.42
CA ILE A 73 9.50 12.35 -15.11
C ILE A 73 8.19 13.14 -15.27
N ARG A 74 8.23 14.47 -15.10
CA ARG A 74 7.06 15.35 -15.25
C ARG A 74 6.83 15.81 -16.70
N SER A 75 7.73 15.45 -17.62
CA SER A 75 7.58 15.77 -19.04
C SER A 75 6.33 15.10 -19.63
N GLU A 76 5.67 15.80 -20.56
CA GLU A 76 4.61 15.24 -21.40
C GLU A 76 5.17 14.31 -22.48
N ASP A 77 6.43 14.51 -22.89
CA ASP A 77 7.10 13.64 -23.83
C ASP A 77 7.39 12.27 -23.19
N LYS A 78 6.82 11.21 -23.77
CA LYS A 78 6.93 9.83 -23.28
C LYS A 78 8.38 9.36 -23.18
N LYS A 79 9.23 9.72 -24.14
CA LYS A 79 10.63 9.28 -24.19
C LYS A 79 11.44 9.92 -23.06
N THR A 80 11.28 11.23 -22.87
CA THR A 80 11.91 11.99 -21.78
C THR A 80 11.42 11.51 -20.42
N LYS A 81 10.11 11.24 -20.28
CA LYS A 81 9.52 10.69 -19.06
C LYS A 81 10.13 9.34 -18.70
N LEU A 82 10.22 8.41 -19.68
CA LEU A 82 10.81 7.09 -19.48
C LEU A 82 12.29 7.18 -19.10
N ALA A 83 13.07 8.02 -19.81
CA ALA A 83 14.48 8.25 -19.48
C ALA A 83 14.63 8.80 -18.04
N GLY A 84 13.75 9.73 -17.64
CA GLY A 84 13.69 10.24 -16.28
C GLY A 84 13.40 9.16 -15.24
N GLN A 85 12.44 8.27 -15.52
CA GLN A 85 12.10 7.13 -14.64
C GLN A 85 13.26 6.16 -14.48
N ASN A 86 13.90 5.77 -15.58
CA ASN A 86 15.05 4.87 -15.58
C ASN A 86 16.21 5.47 -14.77
N VAL A 87 16.62 6.70 -15.09
CA VAL A 87 17.69 7.37 -14.35
C VAL A 87 17.33 7.48 -12.87
N PHE A 88 16.12 7.94 -12.54
CA PHE A 88 15.69 8.06 -11.14
C PHE A 88 15.72 6.72 -10.39
N LEU A 89 15.27 5.64 -11.03
CA LEU A 89 15.36 4.29 -10.47
C LEU A 89 16.82 3.93 -10.19
N PHE A 90 17.73 4.08 -11.14
CA PHE A 90 19.16 3.78 -10.95
C PHE A 90 19.82 4.61 -9.84
N LEU A 91 19.42 5.87 -9.66
CA LEU A 91 19.96 6.71 -8.60
C LEU A 91 19.43 6.33 -7.21
N THR A 92 18.31 5.60 -7.13
CA THR A 92 17.58 5.33 -5.88
C THR A 92 17.45 3.84 -5.55
N ILE A 93 17.82 2.96 -6.47
CA ILE A 93 17.66 1.51 -6.36
C ILE A 93 18.38 0.92 -5.14
N LYS A 94 19.53 1.45 -4.71
CA LYS A 94 20.18 1.02 -3.45
C LYS A 94 19.28 1.22 -2.23
N THR A 95 18.50 2.31 -2.21
CA THR A 95 17.53 2.58 -1.14
C THR A 95 16.37 1.59 -1.21
N ILE A 96 15.88 1.28 -2.41
CA ILE A 96 14.78 0.34 -2.62
C ILE A 96 15.23 -1.08 -2.22
N LEU A 97 16.37 -1.56 -2.73
CA LEU A 97 16.94 -2.86 -2.38
C LEU A 97 17.18 -2.98 -0.88
N GLY A 98 17.77 -1.96 -0.24
CA GLY A 98 17.94 -1.97 1.22
C GLY A 98 16.63 -2.00 2.01
N THR A 99 15.55 -1.45 1.45
CA THR A 99 14.21 -1.54 2.07
C THR A 99 13.64 -2.95 1.93
N VAL A 100 13.80 -3.59 0.77
CA VAL A 100 13.40 -4.99 0.55
C VAL A 100 14.20 -5.91 1.47
N ASP A 101 15.53 -5.76 1.53
CA ASP A 101 16.43 -6.55 2.38
C ASP A 101 16.11 -6.40 3.87
N SER A 102 15.60 -5.24 4.30
CA SER A 102 15.19 -5.02 5.70
C SER A 102 13.93 -5.78 6.10
N VAL A 103 13.13 -6.21 5.11
CA VAL A 103 11.89 -6.95 5.31
C VAL A 103 12.14 -8.43 5.07
N PHE A 104 12.76 -8.79 3.95
CA PHE A 104 12.97 -10.16 3.51
C PHE A 104 13.67 -11.02 4.57
N THR A 105 13.15 -12.23 4.83
CA THR A 105 13.78 -13.24 5.69
C THR A 105 13.75 -14.61 5.03
N GLU A 106 14.90 -15.28 4.91
CA GLU A 106 15.01 -16.62 4.28
C GLU A 106 14.13 -17.68 4.93
N GLU A 107 13.80 -17.53 6.22
CA GLU A 107 12.93 -18.45 6.96
C GLU A 107 11.45 -18.34 6.56
N LYS A 108 11.00 -17.15 6.12
CA LYS A 108 9.57 -16.85 5.91
C LYS A 108 9.21 -16.45 4.47
N ASP A 109 10.20 -16.11 3.65
CA ASP A 109 10.00 -15.53 2.32
C ASP A 109 10.77 -16.33 1.25
N THR A 110 10.10 -16.60 0.14
CA THR A 110 10.68 -17.24 -1.06
C THR A 110 11.42 -16.21 -1.94
N GLU A 111 12.25 -16.67 -2.86
CA GLU A 111 12.87 -15.76 -3.86
C GLU A 111 11.82 -15.09 -4.77
N GLU A 112 10.68 -15.75 -5.03
CA GLU A 112 9.56 -15.13 -5.73
C GLU A 112 8.97 -13.96 -4.93
N ASP A 113 8.81 -14.13 -3.60
CA ASP A 113 8.36 -13.05 -2.72
C ASP A 113 9.33 -11.86 -2.74
N ARG A 114 10.65 -12.12 -2.81
CA ARG A 114 11.65 -11.05 -2.92
C ARG A 114 11.46 -10.25 -4.20
N GLU A 115 11.19 -10.92 -5.33
CA GLU A 115 10.96 -10.29 -6.62
C GLU A 115 9.65 -9.50 -6.67
N ASP A 116 8.59 -10.02 -6.05
CA ASP A 116 7.31 -9.34 -5.97
C ASP A 116 7.35 -8.11 -5.04
N MET A 117 8.05 -8.22 -3.89
CA MET A 117 8.32 -7.09 -3.00
C MET A 117 9.08 -5.99 -3.75
N LEU A 118 10.13 -6.36 -4.48
CA LEU A 118 10.93 -5.44 -5.28
C LEU A 118 10.09 -4.77 -6.38
N SER A 119 9.33 -5.56 -7.14
CA SER A 119 8.47 -5.06 -8.24
C SER A 119 7.40 -4.10 -7.72
N SER A 120 6.78 -4.43 -6.59
CA SER A 120 5.78 -3.59 -5.94
C SER A 120 6.39 -2.30 -5.39
N ALA A 121 7.59 -2.38 -4.81
CA ALA A 121 8.34 -1.21 -4.34
C ALA A 121 8.70 -0.26 -5.49
N ILE A 122 9.28 -0.78 -6.57
CA ILE A 122 9.66 0.00 -7.77
C ILE A 122 8.43 0.65 -8.38
N THR A 123 7.35 -0.11 -8.56
CA THR A 123 6.09 0.40 -9.12
C THR A 123 5.53 1.54 -8.27
N CYS A 124 5.49 1.38 -6.95
CA CYS A 124 4.99 2.41 -6.05
C CYS A 124 5.84 3.69 -6.11
N VAL A 125 7.17 3.54 -6.06
CA VAL A 125 8.14 4.65 -6.14
C VAL A 125 7.98 5.41 -7.46
N LEU A 126 7.97 4.73 -8.61
CA LEU A 126 7.89 5.36 -9.92
C LEU A 126 6.52 6.02 -10.18
N THR A 127 5.44 5.43 -9.67
CA THR A 127 4.09 5.99 -9.75
C THR A 127 4.01 7.34 -9.03
N HIS A 128 4.65 7.46 -7.87
CA HIS A 128 4.59 8.66 -7.03
C HIS A 128 5.80 9.60 -7.19
N ALA A 129 6.79 9.24 -8.02
CA ALA A 129 8.03 10.00 -8.19
C ALA A 129 7.77 11.45 -8.64
N SER A 130 6.78 11.68 -9.52
CA SER A 130 6.41 13.03 -9.99
C SER A 130 5.98 13.96 -8.85
N GLY A 131 5.46 13.42 -7.74
CA GLY A 131 5.03 14.16 -6.55
C GLY A 131 6.17 14.49 -5.58
N ILE A 132 7.38 13.96 -5.76
CA ILE A 132 8.50 14.21 -4.85
C ILE A 132 8.97 15.66 -4.99
N LYS A 133 8.79 16.44 -3.92
CA LYS A 133 9.26 17.83 -3.84
C LYS A 133 10.79 17.90 -3.89
N LYS A 134 11.32 18.95 -4.51
CA LYS A 134 12.76 19.26 -4.54
C LYS A 134 13.25 19.54 -3.11
N THR A 135 13.76 18.51 -2.44
CA THR A 135 14.24 18.56 -1.05
C THR A 135 15.50 17.71 -0.90
N ASN A 136 16.25 17.89 0.20
CA ASN A 136 17.43 17.08 0.49
C ASN A 136 17.11 15.67 1.04
N GLN A 137 15.83 15.28 1.06
CA GLN A 137 15.35 14.04 1.67
C GLN A 137 14.80 13.03 0.65
N ILE A 138 15.31 13.05 -0.59
CA ILE A 138 14.82 12.17 -1.66
C ILE A 138 14.93 10.69 -1.25
N SER A 139 16.07 10.26 -0.69
CA SER A 139 16.23 8.88 -0.22
C SER A 139 15.22 8.50 0.86
N ALA A 140 14.94 9.36 1.84
CA ALA A 140 13.94 9.09 2.87
C ALA A 140 12.52 8.98 2.28
N ARG A 141 12.20 9.83 1.29
CA ARG A 141 10.92 9.76 0.57
C ARG A 141 10.80 8.49 -0.26
N VAL A 142 11.86 8.09 -0.96
CA VAL A 142 11.91 6.84 -1.72
C VAL A 142 11.75 5.64 -0.79
N ALA A 143 12.45 5.60 0.34
CA ALA A 143 12.31 4.54 1.33
C ALA A 143 10.86 4.44 1.81
N GLY A 144 10.22 5.56 2.16
CA GLY A 144 8.80 5.56 2.56
C GLY A 144 7.85 5.06 1.48
N LEU A 145 8.07 5.42 0.21
CA LEU A 145 7.27 4.92 -0.92
C LEU A 145 7.52 3.42 -1.19
N ALA A 146 8.77 2.98 -1.09
CA ALA A 146 9.13 1.56 -1.21
C ALA A 146 8.46 0.73 -0.11
N GLN A 147 8.47 1.23 1.14
CA GLN A 147 7.75 0.62 2.26
C GLN A 147 6.25 0.49 1.99
N ILE A 148 5.61 1.51 1.41
CA ILE A 148 4.19 1.44 1.02
C ILE A 148 3.99 0.33 -0.03
N GLY A 149 4.83 0.28 -1.07
CA GLY A 149 4.73 -0.76 -2.10
C GLY A 149 4.91 -2.18 -1.56
N ILE A 150 5.93 -2.40 -0.73
CA ILE A 150 6.18 -3.70 -0.08
C ILE A 150 5.01 -4.07 0.83
N PHE A 151 4.52 -3.12 1.62
CA PHE A 151 3.38 -3.34 2.50
C PHE A 151 2.12 -3.70 1.71
N SER A 152 1.83 -3.02 0.59
CA SER A 152 0.70 -3.35 -0.28
C SER A 152 0.80 -4.77 -0.86
N TYR A 153 2.01 -5.21 -1.25
CA TYR A 153 2.23 -6.58 -1.67
C TYR A 153 1.92 -7.56 -0.53
N LEU A 154 2.50 -7.35 0.65
CA LEU A 154 2.31 -8.24 1.79
C LEU A 154 0.85 -8.27 2.26
N GLN A 155 0.16 -7.13 2.25
CA GLN A 155 -1.27 -7.09 2.50
C GLN A 155 -2.06 -7.96 1.52
N LYS A 156 -1.68 -7.96 0.23
CA LYS A 156 -2.33 -8.82 -0.76
C LYS A 156 -1.98 -10.30 -0.54
N LYS A 157 -0.70 -10.61 -0.28
CA LYS A 157 -0.21 -11.98 -0.03
C LYS A 157 -0.93 -12.61 1.16
N TYR A 158 -1.05 -11.86 2.26
CA TYR A 158 -1.67 -12.33 3.51
C TYR A 158 -3.19 -12.04 3.59
N ASP A 159 -3.80 -11.57 2.48
CA ASP A 159 -5.20 -11.14 2.38
C ASP A 159 -5.66 -10.31 3.60
N PHE A 160 -4.95 -9.21 3.81
CA PHE A 160 -5.09 -8.32 4.96
C PHE A 160 -5.76 -7.00 4.58
N PRO A 161 -7.06 -6.81 4.88
CA PRO A 161 -7.83 -5.67 4.37
C PRO A 161 -7.74 -4.39 5.24
N LEU A 162 -7.08 -4.43 6.40
CA LEU A 162 -7.11 -3.29 7.33
C LEU A 162 -5.96 -2.30 7.10
N GLY A 163 -6.25 -1.01 7.33
CA GLY A 163 -5.23 0.02 7.40
C GLY A 163 -4.69 0.15 8.83
N PHE A 164 -3.38 0.06 9.01
CA PHE A 164 -2.76 0.37 10.31
C PHE A 164 -2.58 1.89 10.46
N GLY A 165 -3.40 2.51 11.31
CA GLY A 165 -3.17 3.87 11.80
C GLY A 165 -2.05 3.89 12.84
N GLY A 166 -1.07 4.79 12.69
CA GLY A 166 -0.09 5.09 13.74
C GLY A 166 1.05 4.08 13.99
N ALA A 167 0.95 2.83 13.54
CA ALA A 167 2.03 1.85 13.69
C ALA A 167 3.22 2.12 12.74
N SER A 168 4.45 1.83 13.19
CA SER A 168 5.65 1.91 12.35
C SER A 168 5.67 0.80 11.30
N PHE A 169 6.40 0.99 10.20
CA PHE A 169 6.51 -0.02 9.14
C PHE A 169 6.96 -1.39 9.67
N ALA A 170 8.01 -1.44 10.47
CA ALA A 170 8.50 -2.69 11.08
C ALA A 170 7.42 -3.41 11.91
N ARG A 171 6.63 -2.66 12.70
CA ARG A 171 5.52 -3.24 13.49
C ARG A 171 4.41 -3.79 12.62
N LYS A 172 4.12 -3.15 11.48
CA LYS A 172 3.12 -3.65 10.51
C LYS A 172 3.58 -4.95 9.86
N ILE A 173 4.85 -5.06 9.50
CA ILE A 173 5.43 -6.29 8.95
C ILE A 173 5.40 -7.42 9.97
N GLU A 174 5.86 -7.14 11.20
CA GLU A 174 5.88 -8.14 12.26
C GLU A 174 4.47 -8.67 12.54
N PHE A 175 3.51 -7.75 12.65
CA PHE A 175 2.12 -8.12 12.81
C PHE A 175 1.62 -9.07 11.70
N LEU A 176 1.88 -8.77 10.42
CA LEU A 176 1.43 -9.62 9.31
C LEU A 176 2.01 -11.03 9.41
N ARG A 177 3.27 -11.15 9.83
CA ARG A 177 3.95 -12.44 10.03
C ARG A 177 3.34 -13.24 11.18
N ARG A 178 3.11 -12.60 12.32
CA ARG A 178 2.46 -13.26 13.48
C ARG A 178 1.07 -13.75 13.11
N MET A 179 0.33 -12.97 12.31
CA MET A 179 -0.99 -13.39 11.87
C MET A 179 -0.98 -14.62 10.97
N GLU A 180 0.02 -14.76 10.09
CA GLU A 180 0.14 -15.96 9.27
C GLU A 180 0.41 -17.19 10.12
N GLU A 181 1.26 -17.09 11.15
CA GLU A 181 1.50 -18.19 12.10
C GLU A 181 0.20 -18.62 12.82
N ILE A 182 -0.67 -17.66 13.16
CA ILE A 182 -1.99 -17.99 13.71
C ILE A 182 -2.87 -18.69 12.69
N ARG A 183 -2.84 -18.22 11.44
CA ARG A 183 -3.66 -18.78 10.37
C ARG A 183 -3.32 -20.26 10.19
N GLU A 184 -2.03 -20.59 10.15
CA GLU A 184 -1.56 -21.99 10.05
C GLU A 184 -2.06 -22.84 11.23
N LYS A 185 -1.95 -22.35 12.48
CA LYS A 185 -2.43 -23.08 13.66
C LYS A 185 -3.95 -23.24 13.70
N LEU A 186 -4.68 -22.24 13.22
CA LEU A 186 -6.13 -22.31 13.09
C LEU A 186 -6.55 -23.33 12.03
N GLU A 187 -5.88 -23.36 10.88
CA GLU A 187 -6.14 -24.36 9.83
C GLU A 187 -5.82 -25.78 10.31
N ALA A 188 -4.86 -25.94 11.23
CA ALA A 188 -4.56 -27.19 11.89
C ALA A 188 -5.57 -27.60 12.99
N ASN A 189 -6.59 -26.77 13.30
CA ASN A 189 -7.51 -26.91 14.44
C ASN A 189 -6.79 -26.97 15.81
N GLU A 190 -5.61 -26.37 15.92
CA GLU A 190 -4.77 -26.39 17.13
C GLU A 190 -5.01 -25.16 18.03
N LEU A 191 -5.99 -24.32 17.71
CA LEU A 191 -6.24 -23.06 18.42
C LEU A 191 -7.61 -23.03 19.10
N THR A 192 -7.61 -22.96 20.42
CA THR A 192 -8.79 -22.68 21.24
C THR A 192 -9.07 -21.18 21.35
N ASN A 193 -10.31 -20.81 21.70
CA ASN A 193 -10.68 -19.40 21.98
C ASN A 193 -9.81 -18.75 23.07
N ARG A 194 -9.31 -19.55 24.03
CA ARG A 194 -8.41 -19.07 25.08
C ARG A 194 -7.03 -18.74 24.50
N GLU A 195 -6.48 -19.60 23.66
CA GLU A 195 -5.19 -19.38 23.00
C GLU A 195 -5.24 -18.20 22.03
N LEU A 196 -6.35 -18.04 21.30
CA LEU A 196 -6.58 -16.86 20.47
C LEU A 196 -6.60 -15.56 21.28
N SER A 197 -7.24 -15.56 22.46
CA SER A 197 -7.26 -14.38 23.33
C SER A 197 -5.88 -14.04 23.91
N ILE A 198 -5.08 -15.06 24.24
CA ILE A 198 -3.70 -14.90 24.72
C ILE A 198 -2.84 -14.32 23.59
N PHE A 199 -2.94 -14.88 22.39
CA PHE A 199 -2.19 -14.40 21.24
C PHE A 199 -2.54 -12.96 20.88
N VAL A 200 -3.83 -12.59 20.85
CA VAL A 200 -4.25 -11.21 20.57
C VAL A 200 -3.60 -10.25 21.57
N LYS A 201 -3.49 -10.65 22.84
CA LYS A 201 -2.81 -9.86 23.86
C LYS A 201 -1.30 -9.78 23.62
N GLU A 202 -0.63 -10.89 23.35
CA GLU A 202 0.81 -10.95 23.06
C GLU A 202 1.18 -10.10 21.85
N VAL A 203 0.46 -10.26 20.74
CA VAL A 203 0.70 -9.47 19.52
C VAL A 203 0.40 -7.99 19.74
N SER A 204 -0.62 -7.66 20.55
CA SER A 204 -0.90 -6.27 20.92
C SER A 204 0.27 -5.64 21.69
N GLU A 205 0.86 -6.39 22.62
CA GLU A 205 2.01 -5.94 23.41
C GLU A 205 3.28 -5.81 22.55
N GLU A 206 3.57 -6.78 21.69
CA GLU A 206 4.75 -6.79 20.81
C GLU A 206 4.69 -5.69 19.73
N THR A 207 3.54 -5.57 19.08
CA THR A 207 3.38 -4.71 17.90
C THR A 207 2.81 -3.34 18.23
N THR A 208 2.35 -3.12 19.47
CA THR A 208 1.61 -1.93 19.94
C THR A 208 0.34 -1.61 19.15
N ILE A 209 -0.16 -2.58 18.38
CA ILE A 209 -1.43 -2.47 17.64
C ILE A 209 -2.57 -2.74 18.63
N SER A 210 -3.69 -2.02 18.47
CA SER A 210 -4.81 -2.16 19.40
C SER A 210 -5.44 -3.54 19.32
N SER A 211 -5.80 -4.14 20.46
CA SER A 211 -6.49 -5.44 20.48
C SER A 211 -7.78 -5.42 19.66
N SER A 212 -8.44 -4.26 19.53
CA SER A 212 -9.62 -4.09 18.66
C SER A 212 -9.32 -4.25 17.17
N ASP A 213 -8.18 -3.77 16.68
CA ASP A 213 -7.79 -3.95 15.27
C ASP A 213 -7.40 -5.41 15.00
N LEU A 214 -6.76 -6.06 15.98
CA LEU A 214 -6.41 -7.49 15.93
C LEU A 214 -7.67 -8.36 15.88
N LEU A 215 -8.63 -8.10 16.78
CA LEU A 215 -9.92 -8.80 16.80
C LEU A 215 -10.69 -8.59 15.51
N ARG A 216 -10.71 -7.37 14.97
CA ARG A 216 -11.36 -7.10 13.67
C ARG A 216 -10.74 -7.90 12.53
N TYR A 217 -9.41 -8.07 12.51
CA TYR A 217 -8.76 -8.90 11.49
C TYR A 217 -9.11 -10.38 11.64
N VAL A 218 -9.03 -10.89 12.88
CA VAL A 218 -9.43 -12.27 13.22
C VAL A 218 -10.89 -12.49 12.82
N GLU A 219 -11.82 -11.62 13.23
CA GLU A 219 -13.25 -11.71 12.88
C GLU A 219 -13.50 -11.67 11.36
N HIS A 220 -12.72 -10.89 10.61
CA HIS A 220 -12.85 -10.78 9.16
C HIS A 220 -12.36 -12.02 8.40
N ARG A 221 -11.34 -12.73 8.91
CA ARG A 221 -10.78 -13.95 8.29
C ARG A 221 -11.34 -15.25 8.88
N LEU A 222 -11.91 -15.21 10.08
CA LEU A 222 -12.56 -16.34 10.77
C LEU A 222 -14.12 -16.41 10.65
N PRO A 223 -14.80 -16.03 9.55
CA PRO A 223 -16.21 -16.43 9.40
C PRO A 223 -16.41 -17.96 9.46
N LEU A 224 -15.36 -18.75 9.17
CA LEU A 224 -15.40 -20.21 9.11
C LEU A 224 -14.91 -20.94 10.38
N LEU A 225 -14.17 -20.27 11.27
CA LEU A 225 -13.49 -20.94 12.41
C LEU A 225 -14.15 -20.69 13.77
N LEU A 226 -15.15 -19.79 13.84
CA LEU A 226 -16.00 -19.59 15.02
C LEU A 226 -17.34 -20.32 14.94
N ARG A 227 -17.45 -21.38 14.10
CA ARG A 227 -18.61 -22.27 14.09
C ARG A 227 -18.30 -23.53 14.90
N THR A 228 -18.37 -23.39 16.21
CA THR A 228 -18.64 -24.54 17.07
C THR A 228 -20.05 -25.04 16.75
N ASP A 229 -20.08 -26.25 16.20
CA ASP A 229 -21.13 -27.26 16.37
C ASP A 229 -22.36 -27.19 15.44
N ALA A 230 -22.63 -28.35 14.82
CA ALA A 230 -23.86 -28.81 14.15
C ALA A 230 -24.09 -28.46 12.65
N THR A 231 -23.98 -29.54 11.85
CA THR A 231 -24.69 -29.88 10.60
C THR A 231 -24.63 -28.91 9.42
N PHE A 232 -23.91 -29.38 8.39
CA PHE A 232 -23.81 -28.83 7.04
C PHE A 232 -25.13 -29.01 6.26
N GLU A 233 -25.77 -27.90 5.88
CA GLU A 233 -26.47 -27.78 4.60
C GLU A 233 -25.89 -26.56 3.87
N PRO A 234 -25.27 -26.74 2.68
CA PRO A 234 -24.70 -25.63 1.94
C PRO A 234 -25.81 -24.93 1.14
N LEU A 235 -26.16 -23.70 1.52
CA LEU A 235 -27.01 -22.84 0.71
C LEU A 235 -26.33 -21.48 0.48
N LEU A 236 -25.78 -21.35 -0.73
CA LEU A 236 -25.74 -20.16 -1.59
C LEU A 236 -25.62 -18.80 -0.88
N VAL A 237 -24.39 -18.27 -0.76
CA VAL A 237 -24.20 -16.81 -0.68
C VAL A 237 -22.95 -16.40 -1.49
N GLU A 238 -23.04 -16.52 -2.82
CA GLU A 238 -22.21 -15.71 -3.72
C GLU A 238 -22.71 -14.26 -3.81
N GLU A 239 -23.86 -13.92 -3.22
CA GLU A 239 -24.35 -12.54 -3.10
C GLU A 239 -23.67 -11.77 -1.97
N SER A 240 -22.38 -11.51 -2.22
CA SER A 240 -21.71 -10.21 -2.09
C SER A 240 -21.20 -9.75 -0.71
N ILE A 241 -19.99 -10.20 -0.39
CA ILE A 241 -19.03 -9.51 0.50
C ILE A 241 -18.85 -8.04 0.06
N ASP A 242 -18.95 -7.76 -1.25
CA ASP A 242 -18.93 -6.41 -1.80
C ASP A 242 -20.09 -5.53 -1.31
N GLU A 243 -21.30 -6.06 -1.15
CA GLU A 243 -22.43 -5.28 -0.63
C GLU A 243 -22.29 -5.05 0.88
N ALA A 244 -21.75 -6.03 1.63
CA ALA A 244 -21.44 -5.84 3.04
C ALA A 244 -20.38 -4.73 3.24
N TRP A 245 -19.33 -4.72 2.39
CA TRP A 245 -18.28 -3.69 2.38
C TRP A 245 -18.80 -2.30 1.98
N LYS A 246 -19.61 -2.23 0.91
CA LYS A 246 -20.27 -0.97 0.49
C LYS A 246 -21.17 -0.43 1.60
N ARG A 247 -21.96 -1.30 2.27
CA ARG A 247 -22.82 -0.90 3.39
C ARG A 247 -22.03 -0.36 4.57
N GLU A 248 -20.90 -0.98 4.94
CA GLU A 248 -20.10 -0.52 6.08
C GLU A 248 -19.45 0.84 5.83
N ARG A 249 -18.97 1.10 4.61
CA ARG A 249 -18.39 2.41 4.27
C ARG A 249 -19.45 3.51 4.14
N VAL A 250 -20.64 3.14 3.69
CA VAL A 250 -21.81 4.03 3.74
C VAL A 250 -22.17 4.35 5.18
N ARG A 251 -22.14 3.38 6.12
CA ARG A 251 -22.36 3.62 7.55
C ARG A 251 -21.35 4.59 8.16
N GLU A 252 -20.06 4.47 7.85
CA GLU A 252 -19.03 5.39 8.39
C GLU A 252 -19.33 6.85 7.99
N VAL A 253 -19.79 7.05 6.76
CA VAL A 253 -20.11 8.38 6.24
C VAL A 253 -21.45 8.88 6.80
N VAL A 254 -22.44 8.00 6.95
CA VAL A 254 -23.72 8.28 7.60
C VAL A 254 -23.53 8.65 9.07
N GLY A 255 -22.55 8.08 9.77
CA GLY A 255 -22.17 8.44 11.14
C GLY A 255 -21.60 9.85 11.31
N THR A 256 -21.36 10.58 10.22
CA THR A 256 -20.99 12.02 10.26
C THR A 256 -22.19 12.97 10.17
N LEU A 257 -23.40 12.42 10.04
CA LEU A 257 -24.65 13.18 10.06
C LEU A 257 -25.09 13.46 11.50
N THR A 258 -26.00 14.42 11.67
CA THR A 258 -26.63 14.62 12.98
C THR A 258 -27.51 13.42 13.34
N SER A 259 -27.72 13.14 14.63
CA SER A 259 -28.50 11.96 15.08
C SER A 259 -29.89 11.87 14.44
N ARG A 260 -30.50 13.01 14.13
CA ARG A 260 -31.80 13.09 13.44
C ARG A 260 -31.70 12.73 11.95
N GLU A 261 -30.63 13.14 11.29
CA GLU A 261 -30.39 12.87 9.86
C GLU A 261 -29.91 11.44 9.64
N GLN A 262 -29.09 10.91 10.55
CA GLN A 262 -28.71 9.52 10.58
C GLN A 262 -29.94 8.62 10.72
N LYS A 263 -30.84 8.90 11.69
CA LYS A 263 -32.08 8.12 11.87
C LYS A 263 -32.94 8.08 10.59
N VAL A 264 -33.00 9.17 9.83
CA VAL A 264 -33.76 9.23 8.57
C VAL A 264 -33.17 8.30 7.50
N ILE A 265 -31.84 8.29 7.36
CA ILE A 265 -31.14 7.46 6.37
C ILE A 265 -31.14 5.98 6.80
N ASP A 266 -30.93 5.70 8.09
CA ASP A 266 -30.92 4.34 8.61
C ASP A 266 -32.27 3.64 8.46
N LEU A 267 -33.38 4.37 8.69
CA LEU A 267 -34.74 3.83 8.48
C LEU A 267 -35.10 3.71 6.99
N ARG A 268 -34.69 4.67 6.15
CA ARG A 268 -35.06 4.68 4.73
C ARG A 268 -34.38 3.56 3.93
N PHE A 269 -33.13 3.26 4.26
CA PHE A 269 -32.26 2.36 3.49
C PHE A 269 -31.81 1.12 4.28
N GLY A 270 -32.37 0.88 5.47
CA GLY A 270 -32.13 -0.34 6.23
C GLY A 270 -30.69 -0.52 6.73
N PHE A 271 -29.94 0.56 7.00
CA PHE A 271 -28.53 0.45 7.37
C PHE A 271 -28.28 -0.10 8.79
N SER A 272 -29.31 -0.12 9.64
CA SER A 272 -29.26 -0.75 10.97
C SER A 272 -29.19 -2.27 10.85
N ARG A 273 -28.47 -2.96 11.75
CA ARG A 273 -28.27 -4.43 11.68
C ARG A 273 -29.63 -5.15 11.62
N GLY A 274 -30.01 -5.62 10.43
CA GLY A 274 -31.24 -6.38 10.16
C GLY A 274 -32.52 -5.54 9.98
N GLY A 275 -32.42 -4.23 9.69
CA GLY A 275 -33.59 -3.37 9.47
C GLY A 275 -34.07 -3.37 8.01
N ASP A 276 -35.39 -3.42 7.81
CA ASP A 276 -36.02 -3.28 6.49
C ASP A 276 -36.03 -1.81 6.01
N GLU A 277 -36.05 -1.61 4.68
CA GLU A 277 -36.24 -0.29 4.09
C GLU A 277 -37.66 0.23 4.35
N MET A 278 -37.78 1.37 5.02
CA MET A 278 -39.09 2.00 5.28
C MET A 278 -39.43 3.04 4.20
N THR A 279 -40.72 3.21 3.89
CA THR A 279 -41.15 4.26 2.94
C THR A 279 -40.98 5.65 3.53
N GLN A 280 -40.90 6.71 2.71
CA GLN A 280 -40.84 8.11 3.20
C GLN A 280 -42.05 8.48 4.08
N GLU A 281 -43.18 7.80 3.90
CA GLU A 281 -44.36 8.00 4.74
C GLU A 281 -44.15 7.38 6.13
N ASP A 282 -43.62 6.17 6.19
CA ASP A 282 -43.35 5.45 7.45
C ASP A 282 -42.18 6.08 8.21
N VAL A 283 -41.12 6.48 7.51
CA VAL A 283 -40.02 7.26 8.08
C VAL A 283 -40.55 8.58 8.67
N GLY A 284 -41.46 9.26 7.96
CA GLY A 284 -42.11 10.48 8.45
C GLY A 284 -42.88 10.25 9.75
N LYS A 285 -43.69 9.19 9.82
CA LYS A 285 -44.43 8.79 11.03
C LYS A 285 -43.48 8.52 12.20
N GLU A 286 -42.39 7.78 11.97
CA GLU A 286 -41.41 7.36 12.97
C GLU A 286 -40.55 8.51 13.54
N ILE A 287 -40.32 9.58 12.77
CA ILE A 287 -39.56 10.77 13.20
C ILE A 287 -40.46 11.98 13.55
N GLY A 288 -41.78 11.78 13.56
CA GLY A 288 -42.77 12.79 13.90
C GLY A 288 -42.88 13.94 12.89
N CYS A 289 -42.77 13.67 11.59
CA CYS A 289 -42.92 14.68 10.53
C CYS A 289 -43.76 14.19 9.33
N THR A 290 -44.15 15.12 8.46
CA THR A 290 -44.92 14.77 7.25
C THR A 290 -44.04 14.06 6.21
N ARG A 291 -44.65 13.24 5.34
CA ARG A 291 -43.99 12.58 4.20
C ARG A 291 -43.17 13.57 3.37
N THR A 292 -43.74 14.74 3.08
CA THR A 292 -43.08 15.81 2.31
C THR A 292 -41.81 16.31 3.01
N ASN A 293 -41.83 16.41 4.34
CA ASN A 293 -40.66 16.82 5.11
C ASN A 293 -39.60 15.72 5.17
N ALA A 294 -39.98 14.45 5.30
CA ALA A 294 -39.07 13.30 5.22
C ALA A 294 -38.35 13.25 3.86
N SER A 295 -39.10 13.43 2.76
CA SER A 295 -38.54 13.47 1.40
C SER A 295 -37.56 14.62 1.18
N ARG A 296 -37.89 15.83 1.67
CA ARG A 296 -36.98 16.99 1.59
C ARG A 296 -35.69 16.77 2.39
N LEU A 297 -35.82 16.15 3.57
CA LEU A 297 -34.69 15.86 4.43
C LEU A 297 -33.76 14.82 3.80
N GLU A 298 -34.31 13.76 3.22
CA GLU A 298 -33.58 12.75 2.45
C GLU A 298 -32.80 13.38 1.28
N ALA A 299 -33.46 14.17 0.45
CA ALA A 299 -32.84 14.84 -0.70
C ALA A 299 -31.68 15.77 -0.28
N ARG A 300 -31.85 16.48 0.84
CA ARG A 300 -30.81 17.34 1.40
C ARG A 300 -29.60 16.53 1.88
N ILE A 301 -29.85 15.44 2.61
CA ILE A 301 -28.79 14.57 3.13
C ILE A 301 -28.02 13.93 1.98
N ILE A 302 -28.70 13.35 0.98
CA ILE A 302 -28.06 12.76 -0.20
C ILE A 302 -27.17 13.78 -0.93
N ARG A 303 -27.63 15.03 -1.07
CA ARG A 303 -26.84 16.11 -1.68
C ARG A 303 -25.59 16.44 -0.85
N MET A 304 -25.70 16.43 0.48
CA MET A 304 -24.55 16.63 1.39
C MET A 304 -23.56 15.47 1.33
N LEU A 305 -24.04 14.23 1.25
CA LEU A 305 -23.20 13.03 1.16
C LEU A 305 -22.43 12.95 -0.18
N LYS A 306 -23.01 13.49 -1.26
CA LYS A 306 -22.37 13.57 -2.59
C LYS A 306 -21.31 14.69 -2.72
N HIS A 307 -21.12 15.54 -1.72
CA HIS A 307 -20.17 16.66 -1.79
C HIS A 307 -18.71 16.15 -1.78
N PRO A 308 -17.79 16.66 -2.64
CA PRO A 308 -16.41 16.17 -2.81
C PRO A 308 -15.55 16.05 -1.53
N SER A 309 -15.87 16.81 -0.48
CA SER A 309 -15.20 16.73 0.81
C SER A 309 -15.62 15.50 1.64
N ARG A 310 -16.86 15.02 1.49
CA ARG A 310 -17.41 13.84 2.17
C ARG A 310 -17.38 12.61 1.27
N SER A 311 -17.66 12.79 -0.02
CA SER A 311 -17.60 11.71 -1.00
C SER A 311 -16.19 11.17 -1.19
N ARG A 312 -15.11 11.89 -0.88
CA ARG A 312 -13.73 11.33 -0.89
C ARG A 312 -13.57 10.08 -0.01
N LYS A 313 -14.35 9.94 1.07
CA LYS A 313 -14.43 8.71 1.88
C LYS A 313 -15.18 7.57 1.17
N LEU A 314 -16.08 7.92 0.25
CA LEU A 314 -16.81 7.00 -0.63
C LEU A 314 -16.00 6.69 -1.90
N THR A 315 -15.27 7.63 -2.51
CA THR A 315 -14.67 7.54 -3.87
C THR A 315 -13.33 6.81 -3.93
N SER A 316 -12.80 6.24 -2.84
CA SER A 316 -11.78 5.18 -2.95
C SER A 316 -12.37 3.85 -3.46
N LEU A 317 -13.41 3.92 -4.30
CA LEU A 317 -14.25 2.85 -4.86
C LEU A 317 -14.16 2.79 -6.40
N SER A 318 -13.11 3.31 -7.04
CA SER A 318 -12.85 3.07 -8.47
C SER A 318 -11.41 2.64 -8.72
#